data_AF-A0A8H4SQP1-F1
#
_entry.id   AF-A0A8H4SQP1-F1
#
_cell.length_a   1.000
_cell.length_b   1.000
_cell.length_c   1.000
_cell.angle_alpha   90.00
_cell.angle_beta   90.00
_cell.angle_gamma   90.00
#
_symmetry.space_group_name_H-M   'P 1'
#
loop_
_entity.id
_entity.type
_entity.pdbx_description
1 polymer ?
#
loop_
_entity_poly.entity_id
_entity_poly.type
_entity_poly.pdbx_seq_one_letter_code
_entity_poly.pdbx_strand_id
1 'polypeptide(L)'
;MRATQTLLSRGFFGRSMDELRRRTQIAVSFEAIKGATQPKPLYEFNTPDSVRDCIVMTDKAIGGFSESNFDFHKATDANNDPKIPSAYARFHGNISTRLPSDRPNIQRTGFAGFRSPDQRPTAFGRSMWDIDPYIYLALRVKSDGRSYFVNLQTESVEPSDLHQHRLFPKRPGQWETVLIKWNDFVRTNHGFVVEPQTEMLRQKVLTVGIGLTDRVDGPFELCIERAWATNDPSEVEVAEETKAETVTEGGQLRNKKGEKVRW
;
A
#
# COMPACT_ATOMS: atom_id res chain seq x y z
N MET A 1 11.38 21.71 -33.93
CA MET A 1 10.95 21.79 -32.52
C MET A 1 9.52 21.29 -32.45
N ARG A 2 9.30 20.07 -31.95
CA ARG A 2 7.94 19.54 -31.73
C ARG A 2 7.48 19.99 -30.35
N ALA A 3 6.42 20.78 -30.30
CA ALA A 3 5.79 21.21 -29.05
C ALA A 3 5.29 20.00 -28.28
N THR A 4 5.77 19.84 -27.06
CA THR A 4 5.33 18.83 -26.09
C THR A 4 3.87 19.09 -25.76
N GLN A 5 2.96 18.24 -26.22
CA GLN A 5 1.56 18.26 -25.78
C GLN A 5 1.51 17.77 -24.34
N THR A 6 1.50 18.69 -23.38
CA THR A 6 1.14 18.42 -22.00
C THR A 6 -0.35 18.08 -21.95
N LEU A 7 -0.66 16.78 -21.99
CA LEU A 7 -2.01 16.27 -21.69
C LEU A 7 -2.32 16.52 -20.20
N LEU A 8 -2.93 17.68 -19.97
CA LEU A 8 -3.81 18.11 -18.88
C LEU A 8 -3.84 17.25 -17.60
N SER A 9 -2.82 17.38 -16.75
CA SER A 9 -3.06 17.26 -15.31
C SER A 9 -4.03 18.38 -14.91
N ARG A 10 -5.16 18.06 -14.26
CA ARG A 10 -6.15 19.07 -13.85
C ARG A 10 -5.49 20.18 -13.03
N GLY A 11 -5.68 21.44 -13.46
CA GLY A 11 -5.14 22.61 -12.79
C GLY A 11 -5.68 22.81 -11.36
N PHE A 12 -5.16 23.81 -10.65
CA PHE A 12 -5.57 24.14 -9.26
C PHE A 12 -7.09 24.30 -9.09
N PHE A 13 -7.75 24.99 -10.02
CA PHE A 13 -9.20 25.22 -9.99
C PHE A 13 -10.00 23.93 -10.20
N GLY A 14 -9.59 23.08 -11.14
CA GLY A 14 -10.25 21.78 -11.38
C GLY A 14 -10.21 20.89 -10.14
N ARG A 15 -9.03 20.81 -9.50
CA ARG A 15 -8.86 20.05 -8.25
C ARG A 15 -9.71 20.60 -7.09
N SER A 16 -9.89 21.92 -7.04
CA SER A 16 -10.73 22.55 -6.01
C SER A 16 -12.22 22.30 -6.24
N MET A 17 -12.68 22.31 -7.50
CA MET A 17 -14.07 21.94 -7.84
C MET A 17 -14.37 20.48 -7.51
N ASP A 18 -13.43 19.57 -7.76
CA ASP A 18 -13.58 18.15 -7.41
C ASP A 18 -13.71 17.96 -5.89
N GLU A 19 -12.91 18.66 -5.10
CA GLU A 19 -12.98 18.63 -3.64
C GLU A 19 -14.30 19.19 -3.11
N LEU A 20 -14.78 20.31 -3.67
CA LEU A 20 -16.09 20.86 -3.33
C LEU A 20 -17.21 19.85 -3.64
N ARG A 21 -17.18 19.27 -4.85
CA ARG A 21 -18.16 18.25 -5.27
C ARG A 21 -18.15 17.05 -4.32
N ARG A 22 -16.97 16.56 -3.93
CA ARG A 22 -16.83 15.47 -2.96
C ARG A 22 -17.48 15.82 -1.63
N ARG A 23 -17.19 17.01 -1.07
CA ARG A 23 -17.77 17.46 0.20
C ARG A 23 -19.29 17.60 0.13
N THR A 24 -19.81 18.13 -0.97
CA THR A 24 -21.25 18.23 -1.21
C THR A 24 -21.89 16.85 -1.33
N GLN A 25 -21.24 15.91 -2.04
CA GLN A 25 -21.75 14.55 -2.20
C GLN A 25 -21.89 13.84 -0.84
N ILE A 26 -20.87 13.92 0.02
CA ILE A 26 -20.89 13.32 1.37
C ILE A 26 -22.05 13.89 2.21
N ALA A 27 -22.27 15.22 2.14
CA ALA A 27 -23.35 15.88 2.86
C ALA A 27 -24.74 15.45 2.37
N VAL A 28 -24.89 15.28 1.05
CA VAL A 28 -26.17 14.90 0.41
C VAL A 28 -26.46 13.40 0.55
N SER A 29 -25.45 12.54 0.50
CA SER A 29 -25.63 11.08 0.58
C SER A 29 -25.92 10.58 2.00
N PHE A 30 -25.85 11.45 3.02
CA PHE A 30 -25.91 11.08 4.43
C PHE A 30 -24.91 9.96 4.80
N GLU A 31 -23.80 9.84 4.05
CA GLU A 31 -22.74 8.85 4.32
C GLU A 31 -22.16 9.01 5.74
N ALA A 32 -22.15 10.23 6.27
CA ALA A 32 -21.77 10.51 7.65
C ALA A 32 -22.69 9.84 8.70
N ILE A 33 -23.93 9.49 8.34
CA ILE A 33 -24.93 8.87 9.23
C ILE A 33 -25.09 7.37 8.94
N LYS A 34 -25.05 6.97 7.67
CA LYS A 34 -25.25 5.57 7.25
C LYS A 34 -23.98 4.72 7.22
N GLY A 35 -22.81 5.35 7.34
CA GLY A 35 -21.52 4.69 7.15
C GLY A 35 -21.12 4.62 5.67
N ALA A 36 -19.83 4.77 5.37
CA ALA A 36 -19.34 4.73 4.00
C ALA A 36 -19.46 3.31 3.43
N THR A 37 -20.32 3.14 2.42
CA THR A 37 -20.55 1.83 1.78
C THR A 37 -19.70 1.65 0.51
N GLN A 38 -19.32 2.75 -0.16
CA GLN A 38 -18.59 2.70 -1.42
C GLN A 38 -17.08 2.69 -1.19
N PRO A 39 -16.30 1.89 -1.93
CA PRO A 39 -14.84 1.90 -1.83
C PRO A 39 -14.26 3.28 -2.14
N LYS A 40 -13.29 3.73 -1.35
CA LYS A 40 -12.60 5.00 -1.58
C LYS A 40 -11.25 4.79 -2.27
N PRO A 41 -11.09 5.21 -3.54
CA PRO A 41 -9.80 5.11 -4.21
C PRO A 41 -8.78 6.00 -3.50
N LEU A 42 -7.62 5.43 -3.16
CA LEU A 42 -6.50 6.16 -2.60
C LEU A 42 -5.53 6.53 -3.72
N TYR A 43 -4.99 5.51 -4.40
CA TYR A 43 -4.04 5.71 -5.49
C TYR A 43 -4.18 4.62 -6.56
N GLU A 44 -4.14 5.01 -7.83
CA GLU A 44 -4.27 4.12 -8.99
C GLU A 44 -3.02 4.20 -9.87
N PHE A 45 -2.46 3.05 -10.20
CA PHE A 45 -1.24 2.90 -11.01
C PHE A 45 -1.58 2.53 -12.46
N ASN A 46 -2.70 3.05 -12.96
CA ASN A 46 -3.24 2.76 -14.29
C ASN A 46 -2.82 3.78 -15.37
N THR A 47 -2.12 4.85 -15.00
CA THR A 47 -1.59 5.84 -15.94
C THR A 47 -0.08 5.97 -15.84
N PRO A 48 0.62 6.26 -16.96
CA PRO A 48 2.07 6.48 -16.92
C PRO A 48 2.46 7.67 -16.04
N ASP A 49 1.60 8.70 -15.96
CA ASP A 49 1.84 9.88 -15.14
C ASP A 49 1.77 9.56 -13.64
N SER A 50 0.82 8.73 -13.18
CA SER A 50 0.75 8.33 -11.77
C SER A 50 1.95 7.50 -11.34
N VAL A 51 2.43 6.60 -12.21
CA VAL A 51 3.64 5.83 -11.92
C VAL A 51 4.88 6.74 -11.87
N ARG A 52 5.02 7.67 -12.82
CA ARG A 52 6.17 8.59 -12.89
C ARG A 52 6.22 9.56 -11.72
N ASP A 53 5.07 10.02 -11.22
CA ASP A 53 5.00 10.95 -10.09
C ASP A 53 5.32 10.25 -8.75
N CYS A 54 5.44 8.92 -8.70
CA CYS A 54 5.85 8.19 -7.50
C CYS A 54 7.33 8.40 -7.17
N ILE A 55 7.62 8.43 -5.87
CA ILE A 55 8.97 8.64 -5.36
C ILE A 55 9.58 7.27 -5.07
N VAL A 56 10.56 6.89 -5.89
CA VAL A 56 11.34 5.65 -5.74
C VAL A 56 12.53 5.89 -4.83
N MET A 57 12.78 4.96 -3.92
CA MET A 57 13.78 5.03 -2.86
C MET A 57 14.64 3.76 -2.85
N THR A 58 15.91 3.93 -2.51
CA THR A 58 16.88 2.85 -2.34
C THR A 58 17.86 3.19 -1.21
N ASP A 59 18.59 2.19 -0.76
CA ASP A 59 19.74 2.38 0.12
C ASP A 59 20.92 3.14 -0.53
N LYS A 60 20.88 3.47 -1.83
CA LYS A 60 21.89 4.34 -2.46
C LYS A 60 22.04 5.68 -1.74
N ALA A 61 20.97 6.19 -1.12
CA ALA A 61 21.00 7.41 -0.32
C ALA A 61 21.97 7.34 0.87
N ILE A 62 22.18 6.15 1.44
CA ILE A 62 23.14 5.91 2.52
C ILE A 62 24.48 5.36 1.99
N GLY A 63 24.56 4.99 0.71
CA GLY A 63 25.74 4.39 0.07
C GLY A 63 25.64 2.88 -0.11
N GLY A 64 24.44 2.31 -0.03
CA GLY A 64 24.19 0.93 -0.41
C GLY A 64 24.22 0.72 -1.93
N PHE A 65 24.12 -0.55 -2.32
CA PHE A 65 24.25 -1.00 -3.71
C PHE A 65 22.95 -1.60 -4.27
N SER A 66 21.81 -1.41 -3.59
CA SER A 66 20.53 -1.91 -4.06
C SER A 66 20.00 -1.05 -5.21
N GLU A 67 19.30 -1.69 -6.13
CA GLU A 67 18.68 -1.04 -7.28
C GLU A 67 17.17 -1.22 -7.22
N SER A 68 16.43 -0.16 -7.56
CA SER A 68 14.98 -0.23 -7.68
C SER A 68 14.50 0.65 -8.83
N ASN A 69 13.49 0.15 -9.53
CA ASN A 69 12.84 0.78 -10.67
C ASN A 69 11.32 0.67 -10.50
N PHE A 70 10.60 1.61 -11.09
CA PHE A 70 9.15 1.65 -11.02
C PHE A 70 8.56 2.04 -12.37
N ASP A 71 8.10 1.04 -13.11
CA ASP A 71 7.75 1.17 -14.52
C ASP A 71 6.27 0.93 -14.78
N PHE A 72 5.67 1.80 -15.60
CA PHE A 72 4.29 1.63 -16.04
C PHE A 72 4.20 0.52 -17.09
N HIS A 73 3.30 -0.45 -16.87
CA HIS A 73 3.03 -1.52 -17.80
C HIS A 73 1.55 -1.49 -18.19
N LYS A 74 1.30 -1.49 -19.51
CA LYS A 74 -0.02 -1.71 -20.07
C LYS A 74 -0.11 -3.16 -20.51
N ALA A 75 -1.05 -3.93 -19.97
CA ALA A 75 -1.23 -5.32 -20.34
C ALA A 75 -1.80 -5.38 -21.77
N THR A 76 -0.97 -5.84 -22.72
CA THR A 76 -1.36 -6.09 -24.12
C THR A 76 -2.31 -7.28 -24.26
N ASP A 77 -2.28 -8.23 -23.31
CA ASP A 77 -3.04 -9.48 -23.33
C ASP A 77 -4.28 -9.48 -22.42
N ALA A 78 -4.69 -8.31 -21.91
CA ALA A 78 -5.88 -8.17 -21.04
C ALA A 78 -7.19 -8.64 -21.70
N ASN A 79 -7.17 -8.95 -22.99
CA ASN A 79 -8.33 -9.40 -23.75
C ASN A 79 -8.76 -10.86 -23.48
N ASN A 80 -7.99 -11.67 -22.73
CA ASN A 80 -8.35 -13.09 -22.50
C ASN A 80 -8.51 -13.52 -21.02
N ASP A 81 -8.00 -12.79 -20.03
CA ASP A 81 -8.21 -13.11 -18.61
C ASP A 81 -8.63 -11.87 -17.81
N PRO A 82 -9.89 -11.80 -17.31
CA PRO A 82 -10.38 -10.67 -16.53
C PRO A 82 -9.64 -10.49 -15.18
N LYS A 83 -8.85 -11.47 -14.74
CA LYS A 83 -8.07 -11.38 -13.49
C LYS A 83 -6.81 -10.51 -13.63
N ILE A 84 -6.36 -10.26 -14.86
CA ILE A 84 -5.17 -9.45 -15.15
C ILE A 84 -5.60 -8.00 -15.39
N PRO A 85 -5.08 -7.04 -14.62
CA PRO A 85 -5.42 -5.64 -14.80
C PRO A 85 -4.89 -5.10 -16.13
N SER A 86 -5.67 -4.24 -16.77
CA SER A 86 -5.34 -3.64 -18.07
C SER A 86 -4.09 -2.76 -18.05
N ALA A 87 -3.77 -2.19 -16.89
CA ALA A 87 -2.59 -1.38 -16.64
C ALA A 87 -2.19 -1.47 -15.17
N TYR A 88 -0.89 -1.46 -14.89
CA TYR A 88 -0.34 -1.55 -13.55
C TYR A 88 1.08 -0.97 -13.49
N ALA A 89 1.60 -0.76 -12.29
CA ALA A 89 3.00 -0.45 -12.07
C ALA A 89 3.78 -1.71 -11.68
N ARG A 90 5.00 -1.82 -12.22
CA ARG A 90 5.95 -2.87 -11.89
C ARG A 90 7.08 -2.27 -11.06
N PHE A 91 7.15 -2.65 -9.78
CA PHE A 91 8.24 -2.34 -8.88
C PHE A 91 9.24 -3.50 -8.89
N HIS A 92 10.44 -3.27 -9.42
CA HIS A 92 11.44 -4.33 -9.57
C HIS A 92 12.86 -3.80 -9.39
N GLY A 93 13.79 -4.71 -9.15
CA GLY A 93 15.20 -4.37 -8.96
C GLY A 93 15.98 -5.51 -8.34
N ASN A 94 17.12 -5.16 -7.73
CA ASN A 94 18.02 -6.12 -7.09
C ASN A 94 18.46 -5.60 -5.73
N ILE A 95 18.20 -6.36 -4.67
CA ILE A 95 18.67 -6.04 -3.32
C ILE A 95 20.11 -6.48 -3.15
N SER A 96 20.91 -5.62 -2.53
CA SER A 96 22.27 -5.92 -2.11
C SER A 96 22.49 -5.49 -0.66
N THR A 97 22.86 -6.43 0.20
CA THR A 97 23.22 -6.21 1.61
C THR A 97 24.69 -5.84 1.79
N ARG A 98 25.43 -5.63 0.70
CA ARG A 98 26.82 -5.19 0.77
C ARG A 98 26.91 -3.84 1.47
N LEU A 99 27.80 -3.75 2.47
CA LEU A 99 28.08 -2.52 3.19
C LEU A 99 29.12 -1.67 2.42
N PRO A 100 28.97 -0.34 2.38
CA PRO A 100 29.96 0.55 1.79
C PRO A 100 31.27 0.52 2.58
N SER A 101 32.37 0.26 1.90
CA SER A 101 33.71 0.27 2.50
C SER A 101 34.12 1.66 3.03
N ASP A 102 33.58 2.72 2.42
CA ASP A 102 33.95 4.10 2.73
C ASP A 102 33.25 4.67 3.99
N ARG A 103 32.26 3.96 4.54
CA ARG A 103 31.42 4.45 5.65
C ARG A 103 31.14 3.36 6.70
N PRO A 104 32.06 3.13 7.66
CA PRO A 104 31.94 2.05 8.65
C PRO A 104 30.80 2.25 9.66
N ASN A 105 30.23 3.45 9.76
CA ASN A 105 29.10 3.74 10.66
C ASN A 105 27.78 3.10 10.18
N ILE A 106 27.72 2.63 8.92
CA ILE A 106 26.52 2.03 8.35
C ILE A 106 26.51 0.54 8.67
N GLN A 107 25.63 0.14 9.56
CA GLN A 107 25.49 -1.25 9.99
C GLN A 107 24.46 -2.03 9.17
N ARG A 108 23.61 -1.34 8.39
CA ARG A 108 22.48 -1.96 7.67
C ARG A 108 22.26 -1.30 6.30
N THR A 109 22.22 -2.12 5.26
CA THR A 109 21.82 -1.78 3.89
C THR A 109 20.85 -2.87 3.37
N GLY A 110 20.47 -2.82 2.10
CA GLY A 110 19.50 -3.74 1.50
C GLY A 110 18.07 -3.26 1.62
N PHE A 111 17.80 -2.02 1.19
CA PHE A 111 16.45 -1.45 1.15
C PHE A 111 16.11 -0.93 -0.24
N ALA A 112 14.87 -1.22 -0.66
CA ALA A 112 14.22 -0.59 -1.78
C ALA A 112 12.78 -0.24 -1.39
N GLY A 113 12.23 0.84 -1.93
CA GLY A 113 10.82 1.14 -1.76
C GLY A 113 10.34 2.20 -2.73
N PHE A 114 9.05 2.44 -2.69
CA PHE A 114 8.44 3.59 -3.35
C PHE A 114 7.31 4.14 -2.48
N ARG A 115 6.93 5.39 -2.72
CA ARG A 115 5.71 5.99 -2.16
C ARG A 115 4.99 6.83 -3.21
N SER A 116 3.67 6.94 -3.06
CA SER A 116 2.86 7.88 -3.83
C SER A 116 3.34 9.32 -3.58
N PRO A 117 3.17 10.24 -4.53
CA PRO A 117 3.39 11.66 -4.27
C PRO A 117 2.42 12.17 -3.21
N ASP A 118 2.81 13.24 -2.52
CA ASP A 118 1.91 13.95 -1.63
C ASP A 118 0.74 14.54 -2.45
N GLN A 119 -0.47 14.55 -1.89
CA GLN A 119 -1.62 15.08 -2.61
C GLN A 119 -1.45 16.58 -2.86
N ARG A 120 -1.65 16.99 -4.11
CA ARG A 120 -1.45 18.39 -4.51
C ARG A 120 -2.48 19.31 -3.81
N PRO A 121 -2.07 20.50 -3.34
CA PRO A 121 -2.96 21.40 -2.58
C PRO A 121 -4.12 21.94 -3.42
N THR A 122 -5.25 22.17 -2.77
CA THR A 122 -6.48 22.76 -3.33
C THR A 122 -6.78 24.11 -2.67
N ALA A 123 -7.82 24.82 -3.12
CA ALA A 123 -8.31 26.03 -2.45
C ALA A 123 -8.77 25.78 -0.99
N PHE A 124 -8.96 24.51 -0.60
CA PHE A 124 -9.32 24.10 0.75
C PHE A 124 -8.12 23.62 1.59
N GLY A 125 -6.89 23.87 1.13
CA GLY A 125 -5.64 23.48 1.80
C GLY A 125 -4.99 22.23 1.20
N ARG A 126 -4.08 21.61 1.97
CA ARG A 126 -3.47 20.32 1.58
C ARG A 126 -4.56 19.26 1.54
N SER A 127 -4.66 18.54 0.42
CA SER A 127 -5.58 17.41 0.33
C SER A 127 -4.98 16.25 1.13
N MET A 128 -5.83 15.54 1.87
CA MET A 128 -5.46 14.34 2.63
C MET A 128 -6.58 13.31 2.46
N TRP A 129 -6.24 12.02 2.55
CA TRP A 129 -7.26 10.99 2.58
C TRP A 129 -7.82 10.83 3.99
N ASP A 130 -9.13 11.01 4.08
CA ASP A 130 -9.92 10.59 5.23
C ASP A 130 -10.40 9.14 5.08
N ILE A 131 -9.72 8.22 5.72
CA ILE A 131 -10.04 6.77 5.73
C ILE A 131 -10.74 6.35 7.03
N ASP A 132 -11.08 7.29 7.92
CA ASP A 132 -11.73 6.99 9.20
C ASP A 132 -13.00 6.14 9.06
N PRO A 133 -13.87 6.38 8.05
CA PRO A 133 -15.06 5.56 7.84
C PRO A 133 -14.80 4.13 7.35
N TYR A 134 -13.54 3.75 7.09
CA TYR A 134 -13.17 2.48 6.47
C TYR A 134 -12.40 1.58 7.45
N ILE A 135 -12.62 0.26 7.35
CA ILE A 135 -11.97 -0.75 8.20
C ILE A 135 -10.68 -1.26 7.57
N TYR A 136 -10.65 -1.38 6.24
CA TYR A 136 -9.56 -2.03 5.52
C TYR A 136 -8.87 -1.10 4.52
N LEU A 137 -7.55 -1.23 4.42
CA LEU A 137 -6.78 -0.94 3.23
C LEU A 137 -6.83 -2.15 2.32
N ALA A 138 -7.23 -1.94 1.07
CA ALA A 138 -7.18 -2.93 0.02
C ALA A 138 -6.06 -2.60 -0.99
N LEU A 139 -5.30 -3.62 -1.36
CA LEU A 139 -4.22 -3.54 -2.34
C LEU A 139 -4.39 -4.66 -3.36
N ARG A 140 -4.44 -4.29 -4.65
CA ARG A 140 -4.43 -5.26 -5.75
C ARG A 140 -3.01 -5.42 -6.26
N VAL A 141 -2.42 -6.57 -5.97
CA VAL A 141 -0.98 -6.81 -6.16
C VAL A 141 -0.71 -8.20 -6.73
N LYS A 142 0.45 -8.35 -7.37
CA LYS A 142 1.07 -9.63 -7.73
C LYS A 142 2.50 -9.61 -7.21
N SER A 143 2.77 -10.45 -6.22
CA SER A 143 4.07 -10.51 -5.53
C SER A 143 4.90 -11.71 -5.98
N ASP A 144 6.22 -11.57 -6.00
CA ASP A 144 7.19 -12.66 -6.17
C ASP A 144 7.35 -13.57 -4.93
N GLY A 145 6.68 -13.23 -3.82
CA GLY A 145 6.75 -13.97 -2.56
C GLY A 145 7.76 -13.40 -1.55
N ARG A 146 8.45 -12.30 -1.87
CA ARG A 146 9.29 -11.59 -0.91
C ARG A 146 8.49 -10.88 0.18
N SER A 147 9.20 -10.50 1.24
CA SER A 147 8.62 -9.89 2.44
C SER A 147 8.52 -8.38 2.31
N TYR A 148 7.52 -7.92 1.56
CA TYR A 148 7.21 -6.50 1.42
C TYR A 148 6.50 -5.93 2.65
N PHE A 149 6.66 -4.63 2.87
CA PHE A 149 5.96 -3.84 3.88
C PHE A 149 5.17 -2.73 3.20
N VAL A 150 3.92 -2.59 3.59
CA VAL A 150 3.08 -1.45 3.23
C VAL A 150 3.37 -0.33 4.23
N ASN A 151 3.70 0.85 3.71
CA ASN A 151 4.04 2.04 4.47
C ASN A 151 2.99 3.12 4.25
N LEU A 152 2.45 3.66 5.33
CA LEU A 152 1.52 4.77 5.33
C LEU A 152 2.14 5.95 6.06
N GLN A 153 2.15 7.10 5.41
CA GLN A 153 2.51 8.35 6.05
C GLN A 153 1.23 9.11 6.39
N THR A 154 1.07 9.48 7.64
CA THR A 154 -0.01 10.36 8.10
C THR A 154 0.59 11.66 8.60
N GLU A 155 -0.24 12.69 8.78
CA GLU A 155 0.20 13.81 9.61
C GLU A 155 0.54 13.26 11.01
N SER A 156 1.72 13.59 11.51
CA SER A 156 2.22 13.24 12.84
C SER A 156 3.03 14.42 13.36
N VAL A 157 3.28 14.42 14.68
CA VAL A 157 4.21 15.38 15.30
C VAL A 157 5.59 15.27 14.67
N GLU A 158 6.01 14.04 14.39
CA GLU A 158 7.28 13.73 13.77
C GLU A 158 7.04 13.31 12.29
N PRO A 159 7.48 14.11 11.30
CA PRO A 159 7.23 13.82 9.88
C PRO A 159 7.85 12.52 9.37
N SER A 160 8.85 12.01 10.09
CA SER A 160 9.53 10.74 9.80
C SER A 160 8.77 9.50 10.32
N ASP A 161 7.67 9.70 11.05
CA ASP A 161 6.81 8.60 11.49
C ASP A 161 6.13 7.93 10.29
N LEU A 162 6.25 6.60 10.27
CA LEU A 162 5.65 5.73 9.27
C LEU A 162 4.86 4.64 9.97
N HIS A 163 3.64 4.42 9.51
CA HIS A 163 2.85 3.27 9.92
C HIS A 163 3.13 2.13 8.95
N GLN A 164 3.63 1.02 9.47
CA GLN A 164 4.09 -0.11 8.66
C GLN A 164 3.28 -1.37 8.98
N HIS A 165 2.95 -2.12 7.93
CA HIS A 165 2.38 -3.45 8.05
C HIS A 165 3.02 -4.38 7.03
N ARG A 166 3.30 -5.63 7.41
CA ARG A 166 3.86 -6.61 6.47
C ARG A 166 2.80 -7.03 5.46
N LEU A 167 3.13 -6.98 4.17
CA LEU A 167 2.26 -7.51 3.13
C LEU A 167 2.32 -9.04 3.19
N PHE A 168 1.15 -9.70 3.26
CA PHE A 168 1.04 -11.16 3.24
C PHE A 168 0.27 -11.61 1.99
N PRO A 169 0.96 -11.73 0.83
CA PRO A 169 0.39 -12.38 -0.34
C PRO A 169 0.12 -13.86 -0.05
N LYS A 170 -1.06 -14.37 -0.39
CA LYS A 170 -1.39 -15.80 -0.27
C LYS A 170 -0.95 -16.58 -1.50
N ARG A 171 -0.88 -15.93 -2.66
CA ARG A 171 -0.60 -16.58 -3.96
C ARG A 171 0.51 -15.85 -4.71
N PRO A 172 1.79 -16.10 -4.36
CA PRO A 172 2.93 -15.58 -5.12
C PRO A 172 2.80 -15.90 -6.62
N GLY A 173 3.12 -14.92 -7.47
CA GLY A 173 3.04 -15.03 -8.92
C GLY A 173 1.64 -14.80 -9.52
N GLN A 174 0.59 -14.69 -8.70
CA GLN A 174 -0.77 -14.41 -9.16
C GLN A 174 -1.25 -13.03 -8.68
N TRP A 175 -2.18 -12.45 -9.42
CA TRP A 175 -2.89 -11.25 -8.97
C TRP A 175 -3.87 -11.62 -7.86
N GLU A 176 -3.82 -10.87 -6.77
CA GLU A 176 -4.75 -11.02 -5.65
C GLU A 176 -5.02 -9.67 -4.97
N THR A 177 -6.16 -9.61 -4.27
CA THR A 177 -6.51 -8.45 -3.44
C THR A 177 -6.20 -8.79 -1.99
N VAL A 178 -5.29 -8.02 -1.39
CA VAL A 178 -4.94 -8.15 0.02
C VAL A 178 -5.66 -7.07 0.81
N LEU A 179 -6.36 -7.48 1.88
CA LEU A 179 -6.97 -6.58 2.84
C LEU A 179 -6.13 -6.51 4.12
N ILE A 180 -5.87 -5.30 4.60
CA ILE A 180 -5.13 -5.04 5.84
C ILE A 180 -5.99 -4.12 6.70
N LYS A 181 -6.22 -4.45 7.97
CA LYS A 181 -6.94 -3.54 8.87
C LYS A 181 -6.05 -2.37 9.21
N TRP A 182 -6.61 -1.16 9.25
CA TRP A 182 -5.85 0.03 9.62
C TRP A 182 -5.25 -0.04 11.03
N ASN A 183 -5.90 -0.77 11.94
CA ASN A 183 -5.42 -0.99 13.31
C ASN A 183 -4.24 -1.97 13.42
N ASP A 184 -3.96 -2.75 12.38
CA ASP A 184 -2.84 -3.71 12.42
C ASP A 184 -1.51 -3.03 12.07
N PHE A 185 -1.54 -1.79 11.57
CA PHE A 185 -0.34 -1.02 11.27
C PHE A 185 0.38 -0.58 12.55
N VAL A 186 1.69 -0.79 12.56
CA VAL A 186 2.56 -0.43 13.68
C VAL A 186 3.30 0.86 13.35
N ARG A 187 3.31 1.82 14.28
CA ARG A 187 4.07 3.05 14.12
C ARG A 187 5.57 2.78 14.30
N THR A 188 6.33 3.26 13.34
CA THR A 188 7.79 3.14 13.29
C THR A 188 8.41 4.48 12.92
N ASN A 189 9.65 4.68 13.33
CA ASN A 189 10.46 5.82 12.95
C ASN A 189 11.87 5.31 12.62
N HIS A 190 12.37 5.63 11.42
CA HIS A 190 13.61 5.09 10.89
C HIS A 190 13.76 3.55 11.00
N GLY A 191 12.64 2.82 10.92
CA GLY A 191 12.60 1.35 11.03
C GLY A 191 12.66 0.80 12.46
N PHE A 192 12.59 1.66 13.47
CA PHE A 192 12.44 1.28 14.87
C PHE A 192 11.00 1.50 15.32
N VAL A 193 10.45 0.55 16.08
CA VAL A 193 9.12 0.68 16.68
C VAL A 193 9.17 1.79 17.72
N VAL A 194 8.27 2.77 17.61
CA VAL A 194 8.22 3.92 18.53
C VAL A 194 7.14 3.67 19.58
N GLU A 195 7.52 3.73 20.85
CA GLU A 195 6.57 3.78 21.97
C GLU A 195 6.42 5.24 22.44
N PRO A 196 5.20 5.70 22.79
CA PRO A 196 3.94 4.97 22.82
C PRO A 196 3.42 4.68 21.40
N GLN A 197 2.71 3.59 21.18
CA GLN A 197 1.98 3.40 19.93
C GLN A 197 0.74 4.30 19.98
N THR A 198 0.81 5.45 19.32
CA THR A 198 -0.38 6.29 19.11
C THR A 198 -1.14 5.73 17.90
N GLU A 199 -2.48 5.71 17.98
CA GLU A 199 -3.30 5.32 16.84
C GLU A 199 -3.03 6.22 15.62
N MET A 200 -3.08 5.62 14.44
CA MET A 200 -2.90 6.31 13.17
C MET A 200 -3.97 7.41 13.00
N LEU A 201 -3.57 8.62 12.60
CA LEU A 201 -4.52 9.68 12.24
C LEU A 201 -5.19 9.36 10.89
N ARG A 202 -6.24 8.55 10.94
CA ARG A 202 -7.02 8.06 9.78
C ARG A 202 -7.62 9.17 8.92
N GLN A 203 -7.88 10.33 9.48
CA GLN A 203 -8.43 11.47 8.74
C GLN A 203 -7.39 12.19 7.86
N LYS A 204 -6.10 11.93 8.11
CA LYS A 204 -4.99 12.72 7.59
C LYS A 204 -3.88 11.87 6.97
N VAL A 205 -4.28 10.89 6.15
CA VAL A 205 -3.32 10.06 5.42
C VAL A 205 -2.79 10.83 4.21
N LEU A 206 -1.47 10.86 4.08
CA LEU A 206 -0.74 11.64 3.08
C LEU A 206 -0.27 10.78 1.91
N THR A 207 0.37 9.64 2.20
CA THR A 207 0.95 8.77 1.17
C THR A 207 0.78 7.30 1.49
N VAL A 208 0.74 6.50 0.42
CA VAL A 208 0.81 5.04 0.46
C VAL A 208 2.08 4.62 -0.27
N GLY A 209 2.85 3.73 0.32
CA GLY A 209 4.08 3.20 -0.26
C GLY A 209 4.30 1.74 0.06
N ILE A 210 5.26 1.14 -0.63
CA ILE A 210 5.70 -0.23 -0.37
C ILE A 210 7.21 -0.22 -0.25
N GLY A 211 7.73 -0.90 0.77
CA GLY A 211 9.16 -1.10 1.00
C GLY A 211 9.51 -2.58 1.07
N LEU A 212 10.75 -2.89 0.74
CA LEU A 212 11.36 -4.19 0.87
C LEU A 212 12.60 -4.06 1.77
N THR A 213 12.55 -4.71 2.93
CA THR A 213 13.59 -4.71 3.97
C THR A 213 13.95 -6.14 4.41
N ASP A 214 13.79 -7.11 3.51
CA ASP A 214 13.96 -8.54 3.81
C ASP A 214 15.43 -8.96 4.02
N ARG A 215 16.39 -8.13 3.62
CA ARG A 215 17.84 -8.39 3.65
C ARG A 215 18.23 -9.67 2.91
N VAL A 216 17.47 -10.02 1.88
CA VAL A 216 17.79 -11.15 1.02
C VAL A 216 18.35 -10.60 -0.29
N ASP A 217 19.63 -10.85 -0.54
CA ASP A 217 20.28 -10.48 -1.80
C ASP A 217 19.54 -11.12 -2.98
N GLY A 218 19.40 -10.37 -4.07
CA GLY A 218 18.85 -10.88 -5.32
C GLY A 218 17.67 -10.09 -5.87
N PRO A 219 17.12 -10.55 -6.99
CA PRO A 219 16.07 -9.84 -7.70
C PRO A 219 14.78 -9.84 -6.90
N PHE A 220 14.01 -8.77 -7.04
CA PHE A 220 12.67 -8.67 -6.51
C PHE A 220 11.71 -8.11 -7.56
N GLU A 221 10.44 -8.51 -7.47
CA GLU A 221 9.38 -8.00 -8.32
C GLU A 221 8.02 -7.98 -7.59
N LEU A 222 7.40 -6.81 -7.62
CA LEU A 222 6.03 -6.59 -7.16
C LEU A 222 5.28 -5.77 -8.20
N CYS A 223 4.17 -6.31 -8.70
CA CYS A 223 3.24 -5.55 -9.53
C CYS A 223 2.09 -5.03 -8.66
N ILE A 224 1.67 -3.78 -8.89
CA ILE A 224 0.57 -3.14 -8.18
C ILE A 224 -0.35 -2.41 -9.16
N GLU A 225 -1.65 -2.65 -9.04
CA GLU A 225 -2.66 -1.95 -9.85
C GLU A 225 -3.21 -0.73 -9.13
N ARG A 226 -3.67 -0.90 -7.88
CA ARG A 226 -4.34 0.16 -7.13
C ARG A 226 -4.38 -0.12 -5.63
N ALA A 227 -4.58 0.96 -4.88
CA ALA A 227 -4.81 1.00 -3.44
C ALA A 227 -6.11 1.76 -3.15
N TRP A 228 -6.97 1.20 -2.30
CA TRP A 228 -8.24 1.83 -1.92
C TRP A 228 -8.65 1.46 -0.49
N ALA A 229 -9.55 2.23 0.11
CA ALA A 229 -10.15 1.91 1.40
C ALA A 229 -11.52 1.26 1.19
N THR A 230 -11.82 0.20 1.93
CA THR A 230 -13.10 -0.52 1.84
C THR A 230 -13.58 -1.01 3.21
N ASN A 231 -14.89 -1.26 3.29
CA ASN A 231 -15.56 -1.93 4.40
C ASN A 231 -16.03 -3.34 4.03
N ASP A 232 -15.92 -3.73 2.76
CA ASP A 232 -16.38 -5.02 2.28
C ASP A 232 -15.26 -6.08 2.37
N PRO A 233 -15.37 -7.06 3.29
CA PRO A 233 -14.38 -8.13 3.42
C PRO A 233 -14.44 -9.14 2.27
N SER A 234 -15.52 -9.15 1.47
CA SER A 234 -15.67 -10.06 0.33
C SER A 234 -14.85 -9.64 -0.90
N GLU A 235 -14.30 -8.41 -0.90
CA GLU A 235 -13.38 -7.93 -1.93
C GLU A 235 -12.02 -8.63 -1.92
N VAL A 236 -11.73 -9.45 -0.90
CA VAL A 236 -10.67 -10.44 -1.02
C VAL A 236 -11.08 -11.38 -2.15
N GLU A 237 -10.47 -11.23 -3.32
CA GLU A 237 -10.59 -12.22 -4.38
C GLU A 237 -9.93 -13.53 -3.93
N VAL A 238 -10.67 -14.29 -3.13
CA VAL A 238 -10.51 -15.72 -2.98
C VAL A 238 -11.21 -16.32 -4.21
N ALA A 239 -10.43 -16.62 -5.24
CA ALA A 239 -10.95 -17.50 -6.29
C ALA A 239 -11.20 -18.85 -5.63
N GLU A 240 -12.48 -19.17 -5.41
CA GLU A 240 -13.05 -20.44 -4.94
C GLU A 240 -12.14 -21.26 -4.03
N GLU A 241 -12.47 -21.24 -2.72
CA GLU A 241 -12.23 -22.42 -1.90
C GLU A 241 -12.79 -23.63 -2.64
N THR A 242 -11.90 -24.48 -3.15
CA THR A 242 -12.27 -25.86 -3.45
C THR A 242 -12.81 -26.41 -2.14
N LYS A 243 -14.13 -26.61 -2.08
CA LYS A 243 -14.78 -27.35 -0.99
C LYS A 243 -14.03 -28.67 -0.80
N ALA A 244 -13.23 -28.73 0.26
CA ALA A 244 -12.71 -29.96 0.82
C ALA A 244 -12.94 -29.89 2.33
N GLU A 245 -14.12 -30.42 2.70
CA GLU A 245 -14.39 -31.15 3.92
C GLU A 245 -14.39 -30.39 5.26
N THR A 246 -15.62 -30.21 5.71
CA THR A 246 -16.04 -30.25 7.12
C THR A 246 -15.37 -31.43 7.84
N VAL A 247 -14.21 -31.20 8.44
CA VAL A 247 -13.76 -32.00 9.59
C VAL A 247 -14.35 -31.35 10.83
N THR A 248 -15.56 -31.77 11.17
CA THR A 248 -16.01 -31.80 12.56
C THR A 248 -15.05 -32.70 13.34
N GLU A 249 -14.04 -32.10 13.99
CA GLU A 249 -13.46 -32.69 15.20
C GLU A 249 -12.78 -31.59 16.04
N GLY A 250 -13.26 -31.44 17.27
CA GLY A 250 -13.03 -30.28 18.12
C GLY A 250 -11.59 -30.17 18.62
N GLY A 251 -10.95 -29.06 18.26
CA GLY A 251 -9.70 -28.61 18.88
C GLY A 251 -9.96 -28.07 20.29
N GLN A 252 -9.88 -28.94 21.30
CA GLN A 252 -9.98 -28.56 22.71
C GLN A 252 -8.67 -27.94 23.21
N LEU A 253 -8.75 -26.71 23.71
CA LEU A 253 -7.70 -26.07 24.49
C LEU A 253 -7.41 -26.88 25.76
N ARG A 254 -6.14 -27.23 25.97
CA ARG A 254 -5.64 -27.93 27.16
C ARG A 254 -4.83 -26.97 28.02
N ASN A 255 -4.96 -27.05 29.34
CA ASN A 255 -4.10 -26.30 30.27
C ASN A 255 -2.66 -26.89 30.30
N LYS A 256 -1.71 -26.24 31.01
CA LYS A 256 -0.31 -26.70 31.16
C LYS A 256 -0.15 -28.11 31.79
N LYS A 257 -1.23 -28.73 32.28
CA LYS A 257 -1.26 -30.10 32.81
C LYS A 257 -2.06 -31.08 31.92
N GLY A 258 -2.50 -30.65 30.73
CA GLY A 258 -3.08 -31.53 29.72
C GLY A 258 -4.59 -31.79 29.85
N GLU A 259 -5.29 -31.13 30.76
CA GLU A 259 -6.73 -31.33 30.97
C GLU A 259 -7.60 -30.40 30.11
N LYS A 260 -8.76 -30.90 29.66
CA LYS A 260 -9.70 -30.22 28.74
C LYS A 260 -10.53 -29.18 29.50
N VAL A 261 -10.49 -27.93 29.07
CA VAL A 261 -11.37 -26.86 29.59
C VAL A 261 -12.61 -26.76 28.70
N ARG A 262 -13.80 -26.88 29.30
CA ARG A 262 -15.08 -26.58 28.63
C ARG A 262 -15.51 -25.15 29.02
N TRP A 263 -15.87 -24.34 28.04
CA TRP A 263 -16.71 -23.17 28.22
C TRP A 263 -18.08 -23.47 27.62
#